data_AF-A0A974BAB5-F1
#
_entry.id   AF-A0A974BAB5-F1
#
_cell.length_a   1.000
_cell.length_b   1.000
_cell.length_c   1.000
_cell.angle_alpha   90.00
_cell.angle_beta   90.00
_cell.angle_gamma   90.00
#
_symmetry.space_group_name_H-M   'P 1'
#
loop_
_entity.id
_entity.type
_entity.pdbx_description
1 polymer ?
#
loop_
_entity_poly.entity_id
_entity_poly.type
_entity_poly.pdbx_seq_one_letter_code
_entity_poly.pdbx_strand_id
1 'polypeptide(L)'
;RAMELPPGRVPVSRAAALAEGVVRLRTGGPARALQLRELRGARAEDIKDVGYKFYLELELEDVLDKDCAVNCTAEVLYHLGNKNSAPDVQFTLKGELKSTEEADHKFYTRMRSLEKELVAENIPDSHGHVSPELQPLHLLAWVASGHVIWQNSTENTQLQLAQIQHVKQVKRSDEDLQFDFVVLLHEMVSQ
;
A
#
# COMPACT_ATOMS: atom_id res chain seq x y z
N ARG A 1 -4.21 23.19 -17.77
CA ARG A 1 -5.54 23.42 -17.16
C ARG A 1 -6.10 22.07 -16.79
N ALA A 2 -6.28 21.81 -15.50
CA ALA A 2 -6.84 20.56 -15.03
C ALA A 2 -8.30 20.38 -15.49
N MET A 3 -8.63 19.16 -15.92
CA MET A 3 -9.98 18.75 -16.34
C MET A 3 -10.58 17.83 -15.29
N GLU A 4 -11.84 18.05 -14.92
CA GLU A 4 -12.57 17.12 -14.07
C GLU A 4 -12.76 15.78 -14.77
N LEU A 5 -12.53 14.69 -14.05
CA LEU A 5 -12.70 13.34 -14.55
C LEU A 5 -13.71 12.59 -13.67
N PRO A 6 -14.61 11.80 -14.28
CA PRO A 6 -15.45 10.88 -13.52
C PRO A 6 -14.58 9.89 -12.72
N PRO A 7 -14.88 9.64 -11.43
CA PRO A 7 -14.15 8.69 -10.58
C PRO A 7 -13.98 7.29 -11.19
N GLY A 8 -14.95 6.83 -11.98
CA GLY A 8 -14.94 5.51 -12.62
C GLY A 8 -14.08 5.38 -13.88
N ARG A 9 -13.36 6.43 -14.31
CA ARG A 9 -12.46 6.31 -15.47
C ARG A 9 -11.22 5.51 -15.10
N VAL A 10 -10.88 4.52 -15.93
CA VAL A 10 -9.74 3.60 -15.69
C VAL A 10 -8.43 4.31 -15.29
N PRO A 11 -7.96 5.39 -15.95
CA PRO A 11 -6.73 6.06 -15.53
C PRO A 11 -6.82 6.68 -14.13
N VAL A 12 -8.00 7.16 -13.75
CA VAL A 12 -8.26 7.72 -12.42
C VAL A 12 -8.21 6.60 -11.37
N SER A 13 -8.86 5.46 -11.63
CA SER A 13 -8.84 4.33 -10.71
C SER A 13 -7.41 3.81 -10.48
N ARG A 14 -6.57 3.78 -11.52
CA ARG A 14 -5.15 3.41 -11.41
C ARG A 14 -4.35 4.41 -10.58
N ALA A 15 -4.52 5.71 -10.84
CA ALA A 15 -3.89 6.76 -10.04
C ALA A 15 -4.33 6.71 -8.57
N ALA A 16 -5.61 6.45 -8.30
CA ALA A 16 -6.14 6.29 -6.95
C ALA A 16 -5.56 5.07 -6.24
N ALA A 17 -5.47 3.92 -6.91
CA ALA A 17 -4.85 2.71 -6.35
C ALA A 17 -3.36 2.93 -6.02
N LEU A 18 -2.63 3.65 -6.87
CA LEU A 18 -1.24 4.01 -6.60
C LEU A 18 -1.12 4.96 -5.39
N ALA A 19 -1.94 6.01 -5.36
CA ALA A 19 -1.96 6.96 -4.24
C ALA A 19 -2.28 6.26 -2.92
N GLU A 20 -3.29 5.38 -2.90
CA GLU A 20 -3.65 4.54 -1.77
C GLU A 20 -2.47 3.66 -1.32
N GLY A 21 -1.79 2.99 -2.25
CA GLY A 21 -0.62 2.16 -1.96
C GLY A 21 0.53 2.96 -1.33
N VAL A 22 0.79 4.17 -1.81
CA VAL A 22 1.81 5.06 -1.23
C VAL A 22 1.39 5.58 0.15
N VAL A 23 0.12 5.96 0.33
CA VAL A 23 -0.38 6.36 1.65
C VAL A 23 -0.22 5.21 2.64
N ARG A 24 -0.66 3.99 2.27
CA ARG A 24 -0.50 2.77 3.08
C ARG A 24 0.96 2.53 3.43
N LEU A 25 1.89 2.65 2.48
CA LEU A 25 3.33 2.51 2.72
C LEU A 25 3.85 3.50 3.76
N ARG A 26 3.35 4.73 3.76
CA ARG A 26 3.85 5.83 4.61
C ARG A 26 3.21 5.88 5.99
N THR A 27 2.01 5.34 6.16
CA THR A 27 1.25 5.43 7.41
C THR A 27 0.89 4.07 8.01
N GLY A 28 1.21 2.98 7.33
CA GLY A 28 0.88 1.63 7.75
C GLY A 28 2.00 0.93 8.53
N GLY A 29 1.67 -0.24 9.04
CA GLY A 29 2.54 -1.10 9.82
C GLY A 29 1.87 -2.45 10.11
N PRO A 30 2.42 -3.24 11.03
CA PRO A 30 1.83 -4.53 11.38
C PRO A 30 0.45 -4.40 12.05
N ALA A 31 0.12 -3.26 12.65
CA ALA A 31 -1.20 -2.99 13.24
C ALA A 31 -2.07 -1.99 12.47
N ARG A 32 -1.70 -1.62 11.23
CA ARG A 32 -2.50 -0.71 10.38
C ARG A 32 -2.24 -0.91 8.91
N ALA A 33 -3.31 -0.98 8.13
CA ALA A 33 -3.27 -0.68 6.70
C ALA A 33 -4.50 0.11 6.31
N LEU A 34 -4.30 1.16 5.50
CA LEU A 34 -5.41 1.93 4.94
C LEU A 34 -5.81 1.33 3.59
N GLN A 35 -7.11 1.37 3.29
CA GLN A 35 -7.65 1.03 1.97
C GLN A 35 -8.61 2.10 1.46
N LEU A 36 -8.77 2.17 0.15
CA LEU A 36 -9.69 3.12 -0.47
C LEU A 36 -11.14 2.74 -0.15
N ARG A 37 -11.84 3.63 0.55
CA ARG A 37 -13.27 3.53 0.80
C ARG A 37 -14.07 4.18 -0.32
N GLU A 38 -13.68 5.41 -0.68
CA GLU A 38 -14.38 6.19 -1.70
C GLU A 38 -13.43 7.14 -2.43
N LEU A 39 -13.59 7.27 -3.75
CA LEU A 39 -12.99 8.32 -4.56
C LEU A 39 -14.02 9.43 -4.78
N ARG A 40 -13.86 10.53 -4.04
CA ARG A 40 -14.81 11.65 -4.00
C ARG A 40 -14.64 12.65 -5.14
N GLY A 41 -13.41 12.79 -5.64
CA GLY A 41 -13.10 13.75 -6.69
C GLY A 41 -11.83 13.40 -7.43
N ALA A 42 -11.81 13.70 -8.73
CA ALA A 42 -10.64 13.51 -9.56
C ALA A 42 -10.53 14.60 -10.63
N ARG A 43 -9.32 15.12 -10.78
CA ARG A 43 -8.94 16.05 -11.85
C ARG A 43 -7.63 15.58 -12.46
N ALA A 44 -7.42 15.83 -13.74
CA ALA A 44 -6.14 15.53 -14.37
C ALA A 44 -5.64 16.67 -15.24
N GLU A 45 -4.32 16.76 -15.34
CA GLU A 45 -3.61 17.76 -16.11
C GLU A 45 -2.49 17.10 -16.91
N ASP A 46 -2.49 17.33 -18.22
CA ASP A 46 -1.36 17.04 -19.07
C ASP A 46 -0.35 18.19 -18.95
N ILE A 47 0.82 17.89 -18.40
CA ILE A 47 1.93 18.82 -18.23
C ILE A 47 2.91 18.58 -19.37
N LYS A 48 2.91 19.52 -20.32
CA LYS A 48 3.74 19.45 -21.53
C LYS A 48 5.20 19.13 -21.18
N ASP A 49 5.75 18.13 -21.88
CA ASP A 49 7.13 17.64 -21.75
C ASP A 49 7.51 17.08 -20.36
N VAL A 50 6.53 16.92 -19.45
CA VAL A 50 6.73 16.38 -18.10
C VAL A 50 5.96 15.07 -17.91
N GLY A 51 4.66 15.05 -18.17
CA GLY A 51 3.83 13.89 -17.86
C GLY A 51 2.37 14.19 -17.55
N TYR A 52 1.66 13.16 -17.10
CA TYR A 52 0.24 13.23 -16.79
C TYR A 52 0.01 13.23 -15.27
N LYS A 53 -0.55 14.32 -14.75
CA LYS A 53 -0.76 14.54 -13.33
C LYS A 53 -2.23 14.36 -12.96
N PHE A 54 -2.49 13.61 -11.90
CA PHE A 54 -3.80 13.44 -11.28
C PHE A 54 -3.84 14.17 -9.95
N TYR A 55 -4.98 14.80 -9.66
CA TYR A 55 -5.34 15.37 -8.37
C TYR A 55 -6.57 14.61 -7.88
N LEU A 56 -6.47 14.02 -6.69
CA LEU A 56 -7.40 13.04 -6.17
C LEU A 56 -7.89 13.45 -4.79
N GLU A 57 -9.18 13.24 -4.54
CA GLU A 57 -9.83 13.42 -3.25
C GLU A 57 -10.40 12.05 -2.84
N LEU A 58 -9.81 11.45 -1.82
CA LEU A 58 -10.05 10.08 -1.38
C LEU A 58 -10.59 10.08 0.05
N GLU A 59 -11.43 9.11 0.37
CA GLU A 59 -11.70 8.66 1.73
C GLU A 59 -11.05 7.29 1.92
N LEU A 60 -10.24 7.16 2.97
CA LEU A 60 -9.52 5.94 3.30
C LEU A 60 -10.04 5.41 4.64
N GLU A 61 -10.15 4.10 4.78
CA GLU A 61 -10.51 3.44 6.04
C GLU A 61 -9.39 2.50 6.52
N ASP A 62 -9.27 2.31 7.83
CA ASP A 62 -8.39 1.30 8.40
C ASP A 62 -9.01 -0.09 8.26
N VAL A 63 -8.28 -1.04 7.68
CA VAL A 63 -8.77 -2.41 7.45
C VAL A 63 -9.06 -3.16 8.75
N LEU A 64 -8.42 -2.77 9.85
CA LEU A 64 -8.66 -3.36 11.18
C LEU A 64 -9.74 -2.63 11.98
N ASP A 65 -10.06 -1.39 11.61
CA ASP A 65 -11.04 -0.54 12.28
C ASP A 65 -11.80 0.31 11.26
N LYS A 66 -12.87 -0.27 10.71
CA LYS A 66 -13.65 0.33 9.61
C LYS A 66 -14.39 1.61 10.00
N ASP A 67 -14.52 1.90 11.30
CA ASP A 67 -15.10 3.16 11.77
C ASP A 67 -14.06 4.29 11.76
N CYS A 68 -12.76 3.95 11.63
CA CYS A 68 -11.68 4.91 11.46
C CYS A 68 -11.50 5.25 9.97
N ALA A 69 -12.18 6.30 9.52
CA ALA A 69 -12.02 6.86 8.19
C ALA A 69 -11.31 8.22 8.22
N VAL A 70 -10.42 8.45 7.26
CA VAL A 70 -9.69 9.71 7.07
C VAL A 70 -9.84 10.20 5.63
N ASN A 71 -9.88 11.51 5.46
CA ASN A 71 -9.86 12.10 4.12
C ASN A 71 -8.41 12.26 3.67
N CYS A 72 -8.15 12.04 2.39
CA CYS A 72 -6.84 12.18 1.78
C CYS A 72 -6.97 13.01 0.49
N THR A 73 -6.12 14.02 0.33
CA THR A 73 -5.89 14.64 -0.97
C THR A 73 -4.55 14.15 -1.49
N ALA A 74 -4.50 13.65 -2.71
CA ALA A 74 -3.28 13.12 -3.32
C ALA A 74 -3.04 13.70 -4.71
N GLU A 75 -1.77 13.86 -5.04
CA GLU A 75 -1.30 14.20 -6.38
C GLU A 75 -0.40 13.06 -6.86
N VAL A 76 -0.64 12.55 -8.07
CA VAL A 76 0.22 11.54 -8.68
C VAL A 76 0.60 11.97 -10.10
N LEU A 77 1.90 12.02 -10.38
CA LEU A 77 2.46 12.40 -11.67
C LEU A 77 3.17 11.21 -12.30
N TYR A 78 2.65 10.75 -13.43
CA TYR A 78 3.34 9.78 -14.29
C TYR A 78 4.22 10.54 -15.29
N HIS A 79 5.52 10.25 -15.30
CA HIS A 79 6.47 10.94 -16.17
C HIS A 79 6.39 10.46 -17.62
N LEU A 80 6.36 11.42 -18.55
CA LEU A 80 6.32 11.13 -19.98
C LEU A 80 7.62 10.43 -20.43
N GLY A 81 7.50 9.27 -21.09
CA GLY A 81 8.62 8.60 -21.77
C GLY A 81 9.67 7.97 -20.86
N ASN A 82 9.67 8.23 -19.55
CA ASN A 82 10.59 7.62 -18.60
C ASN A 82 9.93 6.47 -17.83
N LYS A 83 9.87 5.30 -18.49
CA LYS A 83 9.32 4.06 -17.90
C LYS A 83 10.13 3.53 -16.71
N ASN A 84 11.31 4.08 -16.45
CA ASN A 84 12.21 3.64 -15.40
C ASN A 84 12.16 4.54 -14.16
N SER A 85 11.34 5.60 -14.18
CA SER A 85 11.12 6.45 -13.00
C SER A 85 9.81 6.07 -12.33
N ALA A 86 9.86 5.92 -11.01
CA ALA A 86 8.65 5.86 -10.20
C ALA A 86 7.81 7.14 -10.41
N PRO A 87 6.48 7.07 -10.34
CA PRO A 87 5.62 8.26 -10.35
C PRO A 87 5.87 9.13 -9.13
N ASP A 88 5.83 10.46 -9.26
CA ASP A 88 5.85 11.33 -8.09
C ASP A 88 4.50 11.29 -7.39
N VAL A 89 4.48 11.02 -6.08
CA VAL A 89 3.26 10.97 -5.29
C VAL A 89 3.39 11.87 -4.07
N GLN A 90 2.45 12.81 -3.93
CA GLN A 90 2.30 13.67 -2.76
C GLN A 90 0.90 13.48 -2.19
N PHE A 91 0.76 13.56 -0.88
CA PHE A 91 -0.55 13.48 -0.25
C PHE A 91 -0.62 14.28 1.04
N THR A 92 -1.84 14.57 1.46
CA THR A 92 -2.15 15.15 2.77
C THR A 92 -3.34 14.40 3.36
N LEU A 93 -3.21 14.01 4.63
CA LEU A 93 -4.31 13.41 5.38
C LEU A 93 -5.01 14.46 6.21
N LYS A 94 -6.34 14.41 6.24
CA LYS A 94 -7.20 15.22 7.10
C LYS A 94 -8.04 14.30 7.99
N GLY A 95 -7.74 14.35 9.28
CA GLY A 95 -8.28 13.47 10.30
C GLY A 95 -7.15 12.96 11.20
N GLU A 96 -7.52 12.27 12.27
CA GLU A 96 -6.56 11.65 13.18
C GLU A 96 -6.62 10.13 13.03
N LEU A 97 -5.46 9.51 12.85
CA LEU A 97 -5.30 8.07 12.94
C LEU A 97 -5.05 7.70 14.39
N LYS A 98 -5.68 6.62 14.87
CA LYS A 98 -5.46 6.11 16.23
C LYS A 98 -3.97 5.75 16.45
N SER A 99 -3.50 5.71 17.69
CA SER A 99 -2.15 5.18 17.93
C SER A 99 -2.11 3.67 17.68
N THR A 100 -1.04 3.17 17.05
CA THR A 100 -0.75 1.73 16.91
C THR A 100 0.37 1.25 17.83
N GLU A 101 0.93 2.14 18.66
CA GLU A 101 2.16 1.89 19.42
C GLU A 101 2.10 0.62 20.29
N GLU A 102 1.00 0.41 21.01
CA GLU A 102 0.85 -0.78 21.86
C GLU A 102 0.78 -2.07 21.02
N ALA A 103 0.02 -2.06 19.93
CA ALA A 103 -0.15 -3.22 19.06
C ALA A 103 1.15 -3.53 18.28
N ASP A 104 1.84 -2.51 17.81
CA ASP A 104 3.14 -2.61 17.14
C ASP A 104 4.21 -3.12 18.12
N HIS A 105 4.23 -2.61 19.37
CA HIS A 105 5.15 -3.09 20.42
C HIS A 105 4.88 -4.55 20.81
N LYS A 106 3.61 -4.96 20.86
CA LYS A 106 3.22 -6.36 21.11
C LYS A 106 3.69 -7.27 19.98
N PHE A 107 3.53 -6.85 18.72
CA PHE A 107 4.06 -7.57 17.57
C PHE A 107 5.59 -7.68 17.64
N TYR A 108 6.27 -6.56 17.89
CA TYR A 108 7.73 -6.51 18.03
C TYR A 108 8.24 -7.49 19.09
N THR A 109 7.71 -7.40 20.31
CA THR A 109 8.12 -8.23 21.44
C THR A 109 7.86 -9.70 21.16
N ARG A 110 6.70 -10.04 20.56
CA ARG A 110 6.39 -11.42 20.15
C ARG A 110 7.42 -11.96 19.16
N MET A 111 7.77 -11.19 18.12
CA MET A 111 8.73 -11.62 17.09
C MET A 111 10.15 -11.77 17.65
N ARG A 112 10.53 -10.94 18.64
CA ARG A 112 11.83 -11.05 19.35
C ARG A 112 11.90 -12.25 20.29
N SER A 113 10.77 -12.67 20.87
CA SER A 113 10.73 -13.74 21.86
C SER A 113 10.54 -15.15 21.28
N LEU A 114 10.47 -15.30 19.95
CA LEU A 114 10.32 -16.62 19.33
C LEU A 114 11.58 -17.47 19.57
N GLU A 115 11.40 -18.72 20.00
CA GLU A 115 12.51 -19.66 20.19
C GLU A 115 13.22 -20.02 18.87
N LYS A 116 12.48 -19.98 17.77
CA LYS A 116 12.95 -20.23 16.40
C LYS A 116 12.46 -19.11 15.50
N GLU A 117 13.25 -18.79 14.47
CA GLU A 117 12.86 -17.78 13.50
C GLU A 117 11.52 -18.15 12.84
N LEU A 118 10.63 -17.15 12.69
CA LEU A 118 9.37 -17.33 11.99
C LEU A 118 9.62 -17.77 10.54
N VAL A 119 8.93 -18.82 10.11
CA VAL A 119 8.83 -19.22 8.70
C VAL A 119 7.36 -19.50 8.41
N ALA A 120 6.84 -18.88 7.35
CA ALA A 120 5.47 -19.09 6.90
C ALA A 120 5.36 -18.95 5.39
N GLU A 121 4.32 -19.55 4.82
CA GLU A 121 4.12 -19.65 3.37
C GLU A 121 2.65 -19.51 3.02
N ASN A 122 2.37 -19.10 1.78
CA ASN A 122 1.03 -19.02 1.20
C ASN A 122 0.04 -18.24 2.09
N ILE A 123 0.29 -16.94 2.29
CA ILE A 123 -0.56 -16.05 3.08
C ILE A 123 -1.09 -14.93 2.16
N PRO A 124 -2.39 -14.79 1.90
CA PRO A 124 -3.46 -15.72 2.30
C PRO A 124 -3.31 -17.11 1.67
N ASP A 125 -3.97 -18.11 2.25
CA ASP A 125 -3.99 -19.45 1.67
C ASP A 125 -4.83 -19.52 0.37
N SER A 126 -4.97 -20.70 -0.23
CA SER A 126 -5.73 -20.88 -1.47
C SER A 126 -7.23 -20.54 -1.37
N HIS A 127 -7.76 -20.36 -0.15
CA HIS A 127 -9.14 -19.97 0.11
C HIS A 127 -9.25 -18.49 0.51
N GLY A 128 -8.15 -17.73 0.45
CA GLY A 128 -8.11 -16.33 0.87
C GLY A 128 -8.05 -16.14 2.38
N HIS A 129 -7.74 -17.19 3.16
CA HIS A 129 -7.70 -17.10 4.61
C HIS A 129 -6.33 -16.65 5.12
N VAL A 130 -6.34 -15.73 6.08
CA VAL A 130 -5.18 -15.33 6.88
C VAL A 130 -5.51 -15.62 8.33
N SER A 131 -4.68 -16.43 9.00
CA SER A 131 -4.89 -16.72 10.42
C SER A 131 -4.68 -15.44 11.25
N PRO A 132 -5.41 -15.24 12.36
CA PRO A 132 -5.26 -14.04 13.20
C PRO A 132 -3.83 -13.79 13.68
N GLU A 133 -3.06 -14.87 13.87
CA GLU A 133 -1.65 -14.78 14.29
C GLU A 133 -0.72 -14.25 13.20
N LEU A 134 -1.05 -14.48 11.94
CA LEU A 134 -0.29 -14.03 10.76
C LEU A 134 -0.81 -12.71 10.19
N GLN A 135 -1.96 -12.22 10.67
CA GLN A 135 -2.55 -10.95 10.23
C GLN A 135 -1.55 -9.79 10.30
N PRO A 136 -0.78 -9.58 11.40
CA PRO A 136 0.18 -8.47 11.45
C PRO A 136 1.32 -8.62 10.44
N LEU A 137 1.74 -9.85 10.16
CA LEU A 137 2.77 -10.15 9.17
C LEU A 137 2.25 -9.91 7.75
N HIS A 138 0.99 -10.27 7.48
CA HIS A 138 0.31 -9.99 6.23
C HIS A 138 0.19 -8.48 5.97
N LEU A 139 -0.25 -7.71 6.98
CA LEU A 139 -0.31 -6.25 6.89
C LEU A 139 1.07 -5.64 6.65
N LEU A 140 2.10 -6.10 7.36
CA LEU A 140 3.47 -5.64 7.16
C LEU A 140 3.95 -5.89 5.72
N ALA A 141 3.69 -7.07 5.16
CA ALA A 141 4.02 -7.37 3.77
C ALA A 141 3.23 -6.50 2.80
N TRP A 142 1.95 -6.24 3.07
CA TRP A 142 1.11 -5.39 2.23
C TRP A 142 1.59 -3.94 2.19
N VAL A 143 1.97 -3.40 3.36
CA VAL A 143 2.57 -2.08 3.51
C VAL A 143 3.90 -2.02 2.76
N ALA A 144 4.81 -2.97 3.01
CA ALA A 144 6.13 -3.01 2.37
C ALA A 144 6.05 -3.20 0.84
N SER A 145 5.12 -4.02 0.37
CA SER A 145 4.86 -4.23 -1.07
C SER A 145 4.45 -2.94 -1.76
N GLY A 146 3.87 -1.98 -1.03
CA GLY A 146 3.59 -0.64 -1.54
C GLY A 146 4.81 0.06 -2.13
N HIS A 147 6.02 -0.20 -1.62
CA HIS A 147 7.25 0.34 -2.19
C HIS A 147 7.53 -0.25 -3.58
N VAL A 148 7.51 -1.59 -3.71
CA VAL A 148 7.75 -2.27 -4.99
C VAL A 148 6.68 -1.89 -6.01
N ILE A 149 5.41 -1.86 -5.60
CA ILE A 149 4.28 -1.44 -6.42
C ILE A 149 4.51 -0.01 -6.91
N TRP A 150 4.84 0.93 -6.01
CA TRP A 150 5.07 2.32 -6.37
C TRP A 150 6.22 2.48 -7.37
N GLN A 151 7.36 1.84 -7.11
CA GLN A 151 8.54 1.94 -7.98
C GLN A 151 8.31 1.37 -9.39
N ASN A 152 7.37 0.43 -9.55
CA ASN A 152 7.09 -0.23 -10.83
C ASN A 152 5.76 0.19 -11.46
N SER A 153 5.07 1.20 -10.89
CA SER A 153 3.78 1.66 -11.41
C SER A 153 3.94 2.62 -12.58
N THR A 154 3.09 2.43 -13.57
CA THR A 154 2.90 3.30 -14.73
C THR A 154 1.40 3.62 -14.89
N GLU A 155 1.06 4.54 -15.79
CA GLU A 155 -0.32 4.84 -16.17
C GLU A 155 -1.11 3.62 -16.70
N ASN A 156 -0.39 2.56 -17.10
CA ASN A 156 -0.92 1.35 -17.71
C ASN A 156 -0.90 0.14 -16.78
N THR A 157 -0.47 0.31 -15.52
CA THR A 157 -0.43 -0.78 -14.55
C THR A 157 -1.38 -0.55 -13.38
N GLN A 158 -1.79 -1.63 -12.74
CA GLN A 158 -2.48 -1.66 -11.46
C GLN A 158 -2.03 -2.90 -10.69
N LEU A 159 -0.89 -2.76 -10.00
CA LEU A 159 -0.28 -3.82 -9.21
C LEU A 159 -0.90 -3.89 -7.81
N GLN A 160 -1.14 -5.10 -7.32
CA GLN A 160 -1.64 -5.37 -5.97
C GLN A 160 -0.91 -6.57 -5.36
N LEU A 161 -0.72 -6.57 -4.04
CA LEU A 161 -0.24 -7.77 -3.35
C LEU A 161 -1.31 -8.85 -3.45
N ALA A 162 -0.97 -9.97 -4.07
CA ALA A 162 -1.85 -11.13 -4.18
C ALA A 162 -1.61 -12.11 -3.02
N GLN A 163 -0.33 -12.39 -2.74
CA GLN A 163 0.05 -13.39 -1.76
C GLN A 163 1.49 -13.19 -1.28
N ILE A 164 1.74 -13.51 -0.02
CA ILE A 164 3.07 -13.86 0.48
C ILE A 164 3.29 -15.34 0.15
N GLN A 165 4.13 -15.62 -0.83
CA GLN A 165 4.49 -16.99 -1.18
C GLN A 165 5.34 -17.62 -0.06
N HIS A 166 6.31 -16.86 0.45
CA HIS A 166 7.18 -17.29 1.53
C HIS A 166 7.63 -16.07 2.36
N VAL A 167 7.79 -16.26 3.66
CA VAL A 167 8.41 -15.29 4.56
C VAL A 167 9.25 -16.01 5.59
N LYS A 168 10.45 -15.47 5.82
CA LYS A 168 11.35 -15.94 6.87
C LYS A 168 11.88 -14.77 7.68
N GLN A 169 11.79 -14.85 9.00
CA GLN A 169 12.50 -13.92 9.88
C GLN A 169 14.00 -14.18 9.82
N VAL A 170 14.79 -13.13 9.69
CA VAL A 170 16.25 -13.20 9.67
C VAL A 170 16.76 -12.85 11.05
N LYS A 171 17.66 -13.69 11.57
CA LYS A 171 18.31 -13.43 12.85
C LYS A 171 19.21 -12.20 12.74
N ARG A 172 19.00 -11.24 13.65
CA ARG A 172 19.80 -10.04 13.77
C ARG A 172 20.40 -9.94 15.16
N SER A 173 21.55 -9.27 15.25
CA SER A 173 22.24 -8.99 16.52
C SER A 173 21.82 -7.67 17.15
N ASP A 174 21.15 -6.80 16.40
CA ASP A 174 20.61 -5.52 16.88
C ASP A 174 19.13 -5.65 17.30
N GLU A 175 18.50 -4.51 17.55
CA GLU A 175 17.10 -4.42 17.96
C GLU A 175 16.12 -4.39 16.77
N ASP A 176 16.61 -4.40 15.53
CA ASP A 176 15.72 -4.39 14.37
C ASP A 176 15.14 -5.79 14.10
N LEU A 177 13.91 -5.82 13.58
CA LEU A 177 13.36 -7.00 12.95
C LEU A 177 13.66 -7.00 11.46
N GLN A 178 14.01 -8.17 10.92
CA GLN A 178 14.13 -8.35 9.48
C GLN A 178 13.38 -9.59 9.05
N PHE A 179 12.72 -9.46 7.90
CA PHE A 179 11.97 -10.51 7.25
C PHE A 179 12.35 -10.54 5.78
N ASP A 180 12.68 -11.72 5.28
CA ASP A 180 12.88 -11.98 3.86
C ASP A 180 11.56 -12.46 3.29
N PHE A 181 10.89 -11.60 2.51
CA PHE A 181 9.62 -11.89 1.87
C PHE A 181 9.80 -12.26 0.40
N VAL A 182 9.10 -13.29 -0.04
CA VAL A 182 8.77 -13.57 -1.44
C VAL A 182 7.28 -13.32 -1.61
N VAL A 183 6.92 -12.32 -2.40
CA VAL A 183 5.53 -11.94 -2.65
C VAL A 183 5.17 -12.11 -4.11
N LEU A 184 3.90 -12.43 -4.35
CA LEU A 184 3.27 -12.42 -5.65
C LEU A 184 2.48 -11.13 -5.79
N LEU A 185 2.76 -10.38 -6.85
CA LEU A 185 1.96 -9.21 -7.23
C LEU A 185 1.05 -9.62 -8.38
N HIS A 186 -0.23 -9.27 -8.28
CA HIS A 186 -1.17 -9.38 -9.38
C HIS A 186 -1.22 -8.05 -10.13
N GLU A 187 -1.05 -8.12 -11.45
CA GLU A 187 -1.23 -7.00 -12.36
C GLU A 187 -2.65 -7.07 -12.91
N MET A 188 -3.54 -6.19 -12.43
CA MET A 188 -4.98 -6.26 -12.73
C MET A 188 -5.35 -5.90 -14.19
N VAL A 189 -4.48 -5.19 -14.91
CA VAL A 189 -4.69 -4.76 -16.29
C VAL A 189 -4.38 -5.89 -17.29
N SER A 190 -3.29 -6.64 -17.08
CA SER A 190 -2.82 -7.70 -17.97
C SER A 190 -3.19 -9.11 -17.54
N GLN A 191 -3.62 -9.30 -16.27
CA GLN A 191 -3.88 -10.60 -15.62
C GLN A 191 -2.62 -11.42 -15.42
#